data_AF-A0A7C4TLA3-F1
#
_entry.id   AF-A0A7C4TLA3-F1
#
_cell.length_a   1.000
_cell.length_b   1.000
_cell.length_c   1.000
_cell.angle_alpha   90.00
_cell.angle_beta   90.00
_cell.angle_gamma   90.00
#
_symmetry.space_group_name_H-M   'P 1'
#
loop_
_entity.id
_entity.type
_entity.pdbx_description
1 polymer ?
#
loop_
_entity_poly.entity_id
_entity_poly.type
_entity_poly.pdbx_seq_one_letter_code
_entity_poly.pdbx_strand_id
1 'polypeptide(L)'
;MGCAQEGKQTVGKPEIREISHEWGKITISTTEIITKVVVYNPNPIPLPLKDVLTEIYMNNVKMGKGSALRADIKANSESTVVISTELENGRIP
;
A
#
# COMPACT_ATOMS: atom_id res chain seq x y z
N MET A 1 -12.98 47.13 -1.53
CA MET A 1 -13.57 45.87 -2.06
C MET A 1 -12.42 45.05 -2.62
N GLY A 2 -12.06 43.86 -2.16
CA GLY A 2 -12.41 43.05 -1.01
C GLY A 2 -11.19 42.16 -0.75
N CYS A 3 -10.87 41.91 0.52
CA CYS A 3 -9.67 41.19 0.91
C CYS A 3 -9.64 39.77 0.31
N ALA A 4 -8.51 39.39 -0.26
CA ALA A 4 -8.22 38.01 -0.61
C ALA A 4 -8.32 37.16 0.66
N GLN A 5 -9.29 36.26 0.71
CA GLN A 5 -9.36 35.26 1.75
C GLN A 5 -8.35 34.17 1.39
N GLU A 6 -7.16 34.25 1.97
CA GLU A 6 -6.22 33.13 2.01
C GLU A 6 -6.92 31.99 2.77
N GLY A 7 -7.49 31.06 2.00
CA GLY A 7 -8.08 29.85 2.54
C GLY A 7 -7.01 29.10 3.31
N LYS A 8 -7.18 29.00 4.63
CA LYS A 8 -6.34 28.16 5.50
C LYS A 8 -6.52 26.73 5.02
N GLN A 9 -5.66 26.27 4.11
CA GLN A 9 -5.71 24.93 3.55
C GLN A 9 -5.42 23.94 4.69
N THR A 10 -6.46 23.46 5.33
CA THR A 10 -6.37 22.36 6.28
C THR A 10 -5.95 21.12 5.49
N VAL A 11 -4.72 20.65 5.72
CA VAL A 11 -4.25 19.37 5.20
C VAL A 11 -5.18 18.29 5.77
N GLY A 12 -5.92 17.62 4.89
CA GLY A 12 -6.76 16.49 5.24
C GLY A 12 -5.93 15.24 5.50
N LYS A 13 -6.44 14.32 6.32
CA LYS A 13 -5.77 13.05 6.60
C LYS A 13 -5.99 12.09 5.42
N PRO A 14 -4.94 11.49 4.83
CA PRO A 14 -5.09 10.40 3.89
C PRO A 14 -5.71 9.17 4.54
N GLU A 15 -6.48 8.40 3.77
CA GLU A 15 -7.27 7.28 4.28
C GLU A 15 -7.05 6.03 3.43
N ILE A 16 -6.92 4.87 4.08
CA ILE A 16 -7.00 3.58 3.40
C ILE A 16 -8.48 3.26 3.22
N ARG A 17 -8.91 3.12 1.97
CA ARG A 17 -10.30 2.81 1.62
C ARG A 17 -10.53 1.32 1.43
N GLU A 18 -9.53 0.61 0.92
CA GLU A 18 -9.64 -0.82 0.65
C GLU A 18 -8.28 -1.51 0.77
N ILE A 19 -8.31 -2.75 1.24
CA ILE A 19 -7.20 -3.69 1.14
C ILE A 19 -7.76 -4.97 0.53
N SER A 20 -7.17 -5.42 -0.56
CA SER A 20 -7.51 -6.68 -1.22
C SER A 20 -6.26 -7.50 -1.53
N HIS A 21 -6.45 -8.81 -1.61
CA HIS A 21 -5.38 -9.77 -1.85
C HIS A 21 -5.76 -10.70 -3.00
N GLU A 22 -4.77 -11.04 -3.82
CA GLU A 22 -4.91 -12.00 -4.90
C GLU A 22 -3.67 -12.91 -4.95
N TRP A 23 -3.87 -14.13 -5.45
CA TRP A 23 -2.76 -15.05 -5.69
C TRP A 23 -1.97 -14.58 -6.92
N GLY A 24 -0.66 -14.48 -6.74
CA GLY A 24 0.28 -14.26 -7.83
C GLY A 24 0.78 -15.59 -8.40
N LYS A 25 2.07 -15.63 -8.75
CA LYS A 25 2.74 -16.85 -9.18
C LYS A 25 2.84 -17.87 -8.03
N ILE A 26 2.43 -19.09 -8.31
CA ILE A 26 2.55 -20.22 -7.39
C ILE A 26 3.52 -21.24 -7.98
N THR A 27 4.49 -21.67 -7.17
CA THR A 27 5.45 -22.72 -7.50
C THR A 27 5.49 -23.76 -6.37
N ILE A 28 6.29 -24.82 -6.56
CA ILE A 28 6.51 -25.81 -5.50
C ILE A 28 7.16 -25.17 -4.28
N SER A 29 8.13 -24.28 -4.48
CA SER A 29 8.92 -23.67 -3.39
C SER A 29 8.31 -22.39 -2.81
N THR A 30 7.54 -21.65 -3.61
CA THR A 30 7.04 -20.32 -3.23
C THR A 30 5.59 -20.08 -3.62
N THR A 31 4.90 -19.29 -2.80
CA THR A 31 3.55 -18.78 -3.09
C THR A 31 3.57 -17.26 -3.05
N GLU A 32 3.22 -16.59 -4.15
CA GLU A 32 3.14 -15.13 -4.19
C GLU A 32 1.74 -14.64 -3.78
N ILE A 33 1.72 -13.62 -2.91
CA ILE A 33 0.53 -12.84 -2.57
C ILE A 33 0.72 -11.42 -3.09
N ILE A 34 -0.19 -11.00 -3.97
CA ILE A 34 -0.28 -9.61 -4.42
C ILE A 34 -1.30 -8.90 -3.54
N THR A 35 -0.87 -7.83 -2.87
CA THR A 35 -1.73 -6.99 -2.02
C THR A 35 -1.95 -5.65 -2.70
N LYS A 36 -3.21 -5.25 -2.84
CA LYS A 36 -3.64 -3.96 -3.37
C LYS A 36 -4.21 -3.13 -2.23
N VAL A 37 -3.65 -1.94 -2.03
CA VAL A 37 -4.11 -0.99 -1.01
C VAL A 37 -4.60 0.26 -1.74
N VAL A 38 -5.89 0.57 -1.61
CA VAL A 38 -6.48 1.80 -2.16
C VAL A 38 -6.38 2.89 -1.11
N VAL A 39 -5.64 3.95 -1.45
CA VAL A 39 -5.43 5.11 -0.58
C VAL A 39 -6.04 6.34 -1.21
N TYR A 40 -6.86 7.06 -0.46
CA TYR A 40 -7.38 8.37 -0.84
C TYR A 40 -6.57 9.48 -0.17
N ASN A 41 -6.14 10.45 -0.97
CA ASN A 41 -5.47 11.65 -0.50
C ASN A 41 -6.33 12.89 -0.79
N PRO A 42 -6.94 13.51 0.23
CA PRO A 42 -7.75 14.73 0.05
C PRO A 42 -6.89 15.99 -0.17
N ASN A 43 -5.56 15.87 -0.15
CA ASN A 43 -4.67 17.02 -0.23
C ASN A 43 -4.33 17.37 -1.69
N PRO A 44 -4.15 18.66 -2.01
CA PRO A 44 -3.72 19.12 -3.33
C PRO A 44 -2.23 18.85 -3.61
N ILE A 45 -1.54 18.12 -2.73
CA ILE A 45 -0.12 17.78 -2.84
C ILE A 45 0.01 16.26 -2.85
N PRO A 46 0.79 15.66 -3.78
CA PRO A 46 1.02 14.23 -3.79
C PRO A 46 1.88 13.79 -2.60
N LEU A 47 1.72 12.54 -2.16
CA LEU A 47 2.53 11.96 -1.11
C LEU A 47 3.59 11.05 -1.74
N PRO A 48 4.88 11.40 -1.65
CA PRO A 48 5.94 10.51 -2.10
C PRO A 48 6.05 9.33 -1.12
N LEU A 49 5.78 8.12 -1.59
CA LEU A 49 6.09 6.90 -0.84
C LEU A 49 7.45 6.38 -1.30
N LYS A 50 8.37 6.19 -0.35
CA LYS A 50 9.68 5.62 -0.65
C LYS A 50 9.63 4.10 -0.79
N ASP A 51 8.94 3.46 0.14
CA ASP A 51 8.77 2.02 0.17
C ASP A 51 7.57 1.65 1.06
N VAL A 52 7.03 0.45 0.88
CA VAL A 52 6.08 -0.17 1.80
C VAL A 52 6.57 -1.58 2.08
N LEU A 53 6.96 -1.83 3.32
CA LEU A 53 7.42 -3.14 3.76
C LEU A 53 6.25 -3.96 4.28
N THR A 54 6.13 -5.20 3.82
CA THR A 54 5.15 -6.17 4.32
C THR A 54 5.87 -7.39 4.88
N GLU A 55 5.29 -7.96 5.93
CA GLU A 55 5.74 -9.21 6.51
C GLU A 55 4.52 -10.10 6.78
N ILE A 56 4.60 -11.36 6.37
CA ILE A 56 3.51 -12.33 6.58
C ILE A 56 3.99 -13.42 7.55
N TYR A 57 3.14 -13.72 8.52
CA TYR A 57 3.39 -14.69 9.56
C TYR A 57 2.29 -15.75 9.60
N MET A 58 2.66 -17.00 9.86
CA MET A 58 1.74 -18.12 10.08
C MET A 58 2.17 -18.83 11.37
N ASN A 59 1.27 -18.89 12.37
CA ASN A 59 1.58 -19.48 13.68
C ASN A 59 2.91 -18.97 14.27
N ASN A 60 3.12 -17.64 14.24
CA ASN A 60 4.35 -16.97 14.68
C ASN A 60 5.62 -17.27 13.86
N VAL A 61 5.54 -18.10 12.81
CA VAL A 61 6.63 -18.33 11.86
C VAL A 61 6.58 -17.29 10.76
N LYS A 62 7.71 -16.64 10.48
CA LYS A 62 7.83 -15.66 9.41
C LYS A 62 7.87 -16.37 8.05
N MET A 63 6.81 -16.19 7.27
CA MET A 63 6.63 -16.85 5.97
C MET A 63 7.29 -16.10 4.83
N GLY A 64 7.28 -14.77 4.88
CA GLY A 64 7.77 -13.93 3.78
C GLY A 64 7.91 -12.46 4.13
N LYS A 65 8.65 -11.74 3.29
CA LYS A 65 8.72 -10.27 3.26
C LYS A 65 8.38 -9.80 1.86
N GLY A 66 7.71 -8.65 1.75
CA GLY A 66 7.38 -8.00 0.49
C GLY A 66 7.71 -6.52 0.52
N SER A 67 7.74 -5.93 -0.67
CA SER A 67 7.93 -4.49 -0.87
C SER A 67 6.95 -3.97 -1.94
N ALA A 68 6.66 -2.67 -1.90
CA ALA A 68 5.82 -2.07 -2.92
C ALA A 68 6.49 -2.14 -4.30
N LEU A 69 5.76 -2.61 -5.30
CA LEU A 69 6.15 -2.55 -6.71
C LEU A 69 5.92 -1.14 -7.28
N ARG A 70 4.86 -0.47 -6.79
CA ARG A 70 4.49 0.88 -7.17
C ARG A 70 3.85 1.59 -5.99
N ALA A 71 4.28 2.82 -5.73
CA ALA A 71 3.84 3.59 -4.58
C ALA A 71 3.79 5.10 -4.90
N ASP A 72 2.84 5.53 -5.72
CA ASP A 72 2.57 6.96 -5.92
C ASP A 72 1.16 7.28 -5.39
N ILE A 73 1.02 8.15 -4.38
CA ILE A 73 -0.29 8.67 -3.98
C ILE A 73 -0.45 10.07 -4.56
N LYS A 74 -1.32 10.19 -5.56
CA LYS A 74 -1.59 11.44 -6.26
C LYS A 74 -2.39 12.42 -5.40
N ALA A 75 -2.37 13.70 -5.77
CA ALA A 75 -3.16 14.74 -5.13
C ALA A 75 -4.66 14.60 -5.46
N ASN A 76 -5.53 14.91 -4.49
CA ASN A 76 -7.00 14.93 -4.63
C ASN A 76 -7.60 13.69 -5.31
N SER A 77 -7.02 12.50 -5.09
CA SER A 77 -7.46 11.29 -5.78
C SER A 77 -7.28 10.03 -4.94
N GLU A 78 -7.86 8.95 -5.45
CA GLU A 78 -7.48 7.61 -5.04
C GLU A 78 -6.23 7.16 -5.81
N SER A 79 -5.41 6.33 -5.18
CA SER A 79 -4.26 5.67 -5.78
C SER A 79 -4.15 4.26 -5.22
N THR A 80 -3.78 3.31 -6.08
CA THR A 80 -3.55 1.91 -5.68
C THR A 80 -2.07 1.66 -5.48
N VAL A 81 -1.69 1.28 -4.25
CA VAL A 81 -0.37 0.76 -3.93
C VAL A 81 -0.40 -0.75 -4.11
N VAL A 82 0.55 -1.29 -4.88
CA VAL A 82 0.64 -2.72 -5.16
C VAL A 82 1.89 -3.27 -4.50
N ILE A 83 1.73 -4.31 -3.69
CA ILE A 83 2.79 -4.95 -2.94
C ILE A 83 2.83 -6.42 -3.32
N SER A 84 4.00 -6.93 -3.70
CA SER A 84 4.22 -8.37 -3.90
C SER A 84 4.95 -8.94 -2.69
N THR A 85 4.44 -10.05 -2.16
CA THR A 85 5.06 -10.79 -1.06
C THR A 85 5.19 -12.25 -1.45
N GLU A 86 6.41 -12.78 -1.46
CA GLU A 86 6.66 -14.21 -1.64
C GLU A 86 6.69 -14.93 -0.30
N LEU A 87 5.92 -16.01 -0.19
CA LEU A 87 5.93 -16.93 0.93
C LEU A 87 6.82 -18.12 0.62
N GLU A 88 7.67 -18.51 1.57
CA GLU A 88 8.48 -19.72 1.48
C GLU A 88 7.67 -20.94 1.94
N ASN A 89 7.26 -21.81 0.99
CA ASN A 89 6.38 -22.95 1.29
C ASN A 89 7.03 -23.95 2.27
N GLY A 90 8.37 -24.07 2.26
CA GLY A 90 9.10 -24.93 3.19
C GLY A 90 9.04 -24.49 4.66
N ARG A 91 8.49 -23.29 4.94
CA ARG A 91 8.29 -22.78 6.30
C ARG A 91 6.86 -22.96 6.81
N ILE A 92 5.97 -23.56 6.01
CA ILE A 92 4.58 -23.78 6.43
C ILE A 92 4.60 -24.80 7.59
N PRO A 93 4.15 -24.42 8.79
CA PRO A 93 4.11 -25.30 9.96
C PRO A 93 2.96 -26.31 9.92
#